data_AF-A0A131XLM3-F1
#
_entry.id   AF-A0A131XLM3-F1
#
_cell.length_a   1.000
_cell.length_b   1.000
_cell.length_c   1.000
_cell.angle_alpha   90.00
_cell.angle_beta   90.00
_cell.angle_gamma   90.00
#
_symmetry.space_group_name_H-M   'P 1'
#
loop_
_entity.id
_entity.type
_entity.pdbx_description
1 polymer ?
#
loop_
_entity_poly.entity_id
_entity_poly.type
_entity_poly.pdbx_seq_one_letter_code
_entity_poly.pdbx_strand_id
1 'polypeptide(L)'
;LKARFLTVVVLFTAHAVNRCAGSKGGDDDGIDWGDTSGHGCESSQHCLDTHGCCVKSSGGQTCMPLAGIGQRCSELSGDGHVYTDHCPCTPPHTCGDKGDGIKICEAPGSKRG
;
A
#
# COMPACT_ATOMS: atom_id res chain seq x y z
N LEU A 1 -18.57 17.33 -59.31
CA LEU A 1 -17.51 17.89 -58.43
C LEU A 1 -18.19 18.63 -57.28
N LYS A 2 -18.23 18.09 -56.06
CA LYS A 2 -18.57 18.85 -54.84
C LYS A 2 -18.03 18.12 -53.62
N ALA A 3 -17.20 18.84 -52.88
CA ALA A 3 -16.19 18.36 -51.94
C ALA A 3 -16.79 17.81 -50.64
N ARG A 4 -16.14 16.78 -50.08
CA ARG A 4 -16.38 16.32 -48.70
C ARG A 4 -15.59 17.22 -47.75
N PHE A 5 -16.30 17.94 -46.89
CA PHE A 5 -15.69 18.68 -45.78
C PHE A 5 -15.42 17.72 -44.63
N LEU A 6 -14.13 17.50 -44.30
CA LEU A 6 -13.69 16.81 -43.10
C LEU A 6 -13.45 17.85 -42.00
N THR A 7 -14.26 17.81 -40.95
CA THR A 7 -14.10 18.68 -39.78
C THR A 7 -13.07 18.07 -38.83
N VAL A 8 -11.90 18.68 -38.73
CA VAL A 8 -10.87 18.31 -37.74
C VAL A 8 -11.14 19.09 -36.46
N VAL A 9 -11.42 18.39 -35.37
CA VAL A 9 -11.54 18.98 -34.02
C VAL A 9 -10.17 18.94 -33.36
N VAL A 10 -9.57 20.12 -33.11
CA VAL A 10 -8.32 20.26 -32.36
C VAL A 10 -8.67 20.58 -30.91
N LEU A 11 -8.39 19.66 -30.00
CA LEU A 11 -8.48 19.88 -28.55
C LEU A 11 -7.18 20.54 -28.08
N PHE A 12 -7.24 21.83 -27.74
CA PHE A 12 -6.16 22.54 -27.08
C PHE A 12 -6.24 22.29 -25.57
N THR A 13 -5.33 21.49 -25.03
CA THR A 13 -5.14 21.38 -23.58
C THR A 13 -4.44 22.63 -23.07
N ALA A 14 -5.15 23.46 -22.30
CA ALA A 14 -4.60 24.65 -21.66
C ALA A 14 -3.60 24.25 -20.57
N HIS A 15 -2.32 24.56 -20.78
CA HIS A 15 -1.33 24.52 -19.69
C HIS A 15 -1.43 25.81 -18.88
N ALA A 16 -2.03 25.71 -17.69
CA ALA A 16 -1.98 26.77 -16.70
C ALA A 16 -0.56 26.87 -16.13
N VAL A 17 0.18 27.88 -16.56
CA VAL A 17 1.46 28.28 -15.95
C VAL A 17 1.19 29.07 -14.68
N ASN A 18 1.18 28.41 -13.53
CA ASN A 18 1.23 29.13 -12.25
C ASN A 18 2.67 29.58 -11.99
N ARG A 19 2.89 30.88 -12.18
CA ARG A 19 4.06 31.60 -11.65
C ARG A 19 3.94 31.62 -10.13
N CYS A 20 4.86 30.98 -9.43
CA CYS A 20 5.06 31.23 -8.00
C CYS A 20 6.23 32.21 -7.83
N ALA A 21 5.86 33.47 -7.62
CA ALA A 21 6.68 34.42 -6.86
C ALA A 21 6.52 34.06 -5.37
N GLY A 22 7.62 33.92 -4.64
CA GLY A 22 7.58 33.62 -3.21
C GLY A 22 8.99 33.65 -2.61
N SER A 23 9.10 34.33 -1.48
CA SER A 23 10.29 35.02 -1.01
C SER A 23 11.26 34.18 -0.17
N LYS A 24 12.51 34.62 -0.21
CA LYS A 24 13.61 34.37 0.74
C LYS A 24 13.19 34.69 2.18
N GLY A 25 13.49 33.80 3.14
CA GLY A 25 13.69 34.16 4.54
C GLY A 25 13.21 33.11 5.55
N GLY A 26 14.07 32.83 6.54
CA GLY A 26 13.66 32.35 7.86
C GLY A 26 14.08 30.93 8.17
N ASP A 27 15.20 30.81 8.88
CA ASP A 27 15.49 29.69 9.77
C ASP A 27 14.37 29.55 10.84
N ASP A 28 14.23 28.36 11.41
CA ASP A 28 13.31 27.94 12.48
C ASP A 28 11.93 27.38 12.07
N ASP A 29 11.59 26.27 12.73
CA ASP A 29 10.40 25.41 12.58
C ASP A 29 10.41 24.44 11.39
N GLY A 30 11.16 23.34 11.55
CA GLY A 30 11.07 22.18 10.68
C GLY A 30 9.65 21.60 10.69
N ILE A 31 8.83 22.04 9.74
CA ILE A 31 7.57 21.39 9.43
C ILE A 31 7.91 20.05 8.79
N ASP A 32 7.76 18.99 9.57
CA ASP A 32 7.79 17.60 9.12
C ASP A 32 6.61 17.38 8.16
N TRP A 33 6.83 17.69 6.88
CA TRP A 33 5.95 17.27 5.81
C TRP A 33 6.24 15.79 5.55
N GLY A 34 5.62 14.92 6.35
CA GLY A 34 5.76 13.46 6.27
C GLY A 34 5.87 13.00 4.81
N ASP A 35 6.97 12.28 4.54
CA ASP A 35 7.46 11.92 3.23
C ASP A 35 6.36 11.67 2.19
N THR A 36 6.41 12.44 1.10
CA THR A 36 5.55 12.26 -0.09
C THR A 36 6.03 11.11 -0.98
N SER A 37 6.69 10.10 -0.41
CA SER A 37 7.23 8.92 -1.10
C SER A 37 6.96 7.63 -0.31
N GLY A 38 5.68 7.22 -0.31
CA GLY A 38 5.24 5.92 0.18
C GLY A 38 5.01 5.88 1.68
N HIS A 39 3.89 5.30 2.11
CA HIS A 39 3.61 5.03 3.51
C HIS A 39 4.56 3.93 4.01
N GLY A 40 5.81 4.33 4.21
CA GLY A 40 6.87 3.54 4.80
C GLY A 40 6.47 3.13 6.20
N CYS A 41 6.73 1.90 6.57
CA CYS A 41 6.56 1.44 7.95
C CYS A 41 7.90 0.87 8.44
N GLU A 42 8.20 1.07 9.72
CA GLU A 42 9.38 0.46 10.36
C GLU A 42 8.99 -0.77 11.18
N SER A 43 7.71 -0.85 11.54
CA SER A 43 7.13 -1.94 12.33
C SER A 43 5.64 -2.05 12.02
N SER A 44 5.05 -3.22 12.26
CA SER A 44 3.60 -3.40 12.12
C SER A 44 2.77 -2.51 13.07
N GLN A 45 3.39 -1.94 14.11
CA GLN A 45 2.70 -1.00 15.01
C GLN A 45 2.29 0.29 14.28
N HIS A 46 3.02 0.68 13.24
CA HIS A 46 2.70 1.87 12.44
C HIS A 46 1.49 1.65 11.54
N CYS A 47 1.07 0.40 11.35
CA CYS A 47 -0.04 0.01 10.48
C CYS A 47 -1.32 -0.34 11.25
N LEU A 48 -1.34 -0.16 12.58
CA LEU A 48 -2.46 -0.53 13.45
C LEU A 48 -3.75 0.21 13.09
N ASP A 49 -3.66 1.50 12.75
CA ASP A 49 -4.82 2.33 12.39
C ASP A 49 -5.54 1.81 11.13
N THR A 50 -4.80 1.14 10.25
CA THR A 50 -5.33 0.55 9.01
C THR A 50 -5.72 -0.92 9.16
N HIS A 51 -5.62 -1.49 10.37
CA HIS A 51 -5.72 -2.93 10.60
C HIS A 51 -4.83 -3.73 9.63
N GLY A 52 -3.56 -3.30 9.54
CA GLY A 52 -2.58 -3.86 8.62
C GLY A 52 -1.33 -4.37 9.31
N CYS A 53 -0.37 -4.80 8.51
CA CYS A 53 0.97 -5.17 8.94
C CYS A 53 2.02 -4.46 8.07
N CYS A 54 3.25 -4.38 8.58
CA CYS A 54 4.36 -3.84 7.83
C CYS A 54 5.02 -4.94 7.00
N VAL A 55 5.12 -4.77 5.68
CA VAL A 55 5.73 -5.73 4.76
C VAL A 55 6.96 -5.11 4.09
N LYS A 56 8.09 -5.82 4.11
CA LYS A 56 9.32 -5.46 3.43
C LYS A 56 9.30 -5.98 1.99
N SER A 57 9.30 -5.07 1.03
CA SER A 57 9.45 -5.35 -0.40
C SER A 57 10.77 -4.78 -0.93
N SER A 58 11.10 -5.08 -2.21
CA SER A 58 12.31 -4.59 -2.88
C SER A 58 12.40 -3.06 -2.95
N GLY A 59 11.27 -2.36 -2.91
CA GLY A 59 11.17 -0.89 -2.92
C GLY A 59 11.11 -0.23 -1.54
N GLY A 60 11.25 -1.00 -0.45
CA GLY A 60 11.10 -0.49 0.92
C GLY A 60 10.05 -1.26 1.71
N GLN A 61 9.76 -0.78 2.92
CA GLN A 61 8.73 -1.35 3.79
C GLN A 61 7.43 -0.58 3.60
N THR A 62 6.27 -1.25 3.58
CA THR A 62 4.98 -0.57 3.45
C THR A 62 3.88 -1.26 4.23
N CYS A 63 2.90 -0.49 4.71
CA CYS A 63 1.72 -1.04 5.35
C CYS A 63 0.82 -1.74 4.34
N MET A 64 0.51 -3.01 4.61
CA MET A 64 -0.41 -3.83 3.83
C MET A 64 -1.58 -4.29 4.71
N PRO A 65 -2.77 -4.51 4.15
CA PRO A 65 -3.90 -5.03 4.91
C PRO A 65 -3.63 -6.46 5.38
N LEU A 66 -4.23 -6.85 6.51
CA LEU A 66 -4.25 -8.25 6.95
C LEU A 66 -4.92 -9.15 5.90
N ALA A 67 -4.49 -10.41 5.84
CA ALA A 67 -4.95 -11.36 4.84
C ALA A 67 -6.35 -11.93 5.18
N GLY A 68 -7.25 -11.91 4.20
CA GLY A 68 -8.58 -12.52 4.30
C GLY A 68 -8.60 -14.00 3.95
N ILE A 69 -9.73 -14.69 4.20
CA ILE A 69 -9.91 -16.12 3.85
C ILE A 69 -9.52 -16.37 2.38
N GLY A 70 -8.75 -17.43 2.14
CA GLY A 70 -8.31 -17.83 0.80
C GLY A 70 -7.09 -17.08 0.28
N GLN A 71 -6.62 -16.04 0.99
CA GLN A 71 -5.39 -15.33 0.64
C GLN A 71 -4.16 -15.95 1.30
N ARG A 72 -3.00 -15.74 0.68
CA ARG A 72 -1.71 -16.13 1.27
C ARG A 72 -1.45 -15.34 2.55
N CYS A 73 -0.85 -16.02 3.52
CA CYS A 73 -0.59 -15.45 4.82
C CYS A 73 0.79 -15.84 5.34
N SER A 74 1.30 -15.02 6.25
CA SER A 74 2.40 -15.39 7.13
C SER A 74 1.85 -15.82 8.50
N GLU A 75 2.64 -16.59 9.24
CA GLU A 75 2.33 -16.87 10.63
C GLU A 75 2.35 -15.59 11.45
N LEU A 76 1.39 -15.45 12.36
CA LEU A 76 1.34 -14.30 13.26
C LEU A 76 2.61 -14.29 14.11
N SER A 77 3.43 -13.26 13.89
CA SER A 77 4.60 -12.96 14.70
C SER A 77 4.26 -11.83 15.67
N GLY A 78 4.99 -11.74 16.78
CA GLY A 78 4.74 -10.75 17.83
C GLY A 78 4.63 -9.30 17.34
N ASP A 79 4.07 -8.43 18.18
CA ASP A 79 3.78 -7.05 17.82
C ASP A 79 5.01 -6.30 17.31
N GLY A 80 4.85 -5.54 16.23
CA GLY A 80 5.93 -4.77 15.62
C GLY A 80 6.82 -5.54 14.65
N HIS A 81 6.54 -6.83 14.39
CA HIS A 81 7.26 -7.56 13.35
C HIS A 81 7.09 -6.95 11.95
N VAL A 82 8.10 -7.09 11.09
CA VAL A 82 8.06 -6.73 9.67
C VAL A 82 8.07 -8.02 8.86
N TYR A 83 7.03 -8.22 8.07
CA TYR A 83 6.81 -9.42 7.28
C TYR A 83 7.52 -9.32 5.93
N THR A 84 7.96 -10.43 5.36
CA THR A 84 8.74 -10.41 4.11
C THR A 84 7.88 -10.43 2.86
N ASP A 85 6.66 -10.98 2.92
CA ASP A 85 5.82 -11.16 1.73
C ASP A 85 4.33 -10.96 1.99
N HIS A 86 3.81 -11.52 3.09
CA HIS A 86 2.38 -11.54 3.39
C HIS A 86 2.08 -11.13 4.82
N CYS A 87 0.97 -10.43 5.03
CA CYS A 87 0.47 -10.18 6.36
C CYS A 87 -0.14 -11.45 6.99
N PRO A 88 -0.24 -11.49 8.32
CA PRO A 88 -1.02 -12.52 8.99
C PRO A 88 -2.50 -12.38 8.67
N CYS A 89 -3.26 -13.43 9.00
CA CYS A 89 -4.69 -13.45 8.76
C CYS A 89 -5.42 -12.44 9.66
N THR A 90 -6.48 -11.83 9.12
CA THR A 90 -7.42 -11.05 9.91
C THR A 90 -8.09 -11.96 10.93
N PRO A 91 -8.09 -11.61 12.24
CA PRO A 91 -8.85 -12.36 13.22
C PRO A 91 -10.34 -12.45 12.84
N PRO A 92 -11.02 -13.60 13.04
CA PRO A 92 -10.58 -14.80 13.76
C PRO A 92 -9.95 -15.89 12.86
N HIS A 93 -9.52 -15.57 11.64
CA HIS A 93 -9.02 -16.57 10.70
C HIS A 93 -7.64 -17.10 11.09
N THR A 94 -7.34 -18.34 10.68
CA THR A 94 -6.07 -19.01 10.99
C THR A 94 -5.25 -19.22 9.73
N CYS A 95 -3.94 -18.98 9.81
CA CYS A 95 -3.02 -19.24 8.71
C CYS A 95 -2.68 -20.75 8.68
N GLY A 96 -3.26 -21.48 7.72
CA GLY A 96 -3.11 -22.93 7.59
C GLY A 96 -2.20 -23.32 6.43
N ASP A 97 -1.45 -24.40 6.62
CA ASP A 97 -0.55 -24.94 5.59
C ASP A 97 -1.33 -25.77 4.55
N LYS A 98 -1.03 -25.55 3.27
CA LYS A 98 -1.64 -26.24 2.13
C LYS A 98 -0.67 -27.17 1.39
N GLY A 99 0.52 -27.38 1.92
CA GLY A 99 1.62 -28.06 1.25
C GLY A 99 2.49 -27.09 0.45
N ASP A 100 3.67 -27.57 0.04
CA ASP A 100 4.62 -26.84 -0.81
C ASP A 100 5.05 -25.46 -0.27
N GLY A 101 5.01 -25.28 1.05
CA GLY A 101 5.32 -24.00 1.71
C GLY A 101 4.26 -22.92 1.49
N ILE A 102 3.09 -23.27 0.95
CA ILE A 102 1.99 -22.35 0.73
C ILE A 102 1.11 -22.34 1.98
N LYS A 103 0.98 -21.16 2.60
CA LYS A 103 0.06 -20.94 3.72
C LYS A 103 -1.06 -20.00 3.31
N ILE A 104 -2.29 -20.35 3.68
CA ILE A 104 -3.53 -19.67 3.28
C ILE A 104 -4.39 -19.40 4.52
N CYS A 105 -5.10 -18.27 4.55
CA CYS A 105 -6.06 -18.00 5.61
C CYS A 105 -7.31 -18.86 5.47
N GLU A 106 -7.72 -19.45 6.59
CA GLU A 106 -8.84 -20.38 6.67
C GLU A 106 -9.83 -19.96 7.74
N ALA A 107 -11.06 -20.47 7.63
CA ALA A 107 -12.04 -20.31 8.69
C ALA A 107 -11.49 -20.88 10.02
N PRO A 108 -11.78 -20.22 11.15
CA PRO A 108 -11.37 -20.71 12.47
C PRO A 108 -11.82 -22.16 12.66
N GLY A 109 -10.92 -23.01 13.14
CA GLY A 109 -11.22 -24.42 13.40
C GLY A 109 -11.14 -25.35 12.19
N SER A 110 -10.72 -24.88 11.00
CA SER A 110 -10.45 -25.75 9.84
C SER A 110 -9.09 -26.47 9.95
N LYS A 111 -8.78 -27.10 11.09
CA LYS A 111 -7.67 -28.06 11.13
C LYS A 111 -8.14 -29.35 10.46
N ARG A 112 -7.86 -29.52 9.17
CA ARG A 112 -7.92 -30.84 8.53
C ARG A 112 -6.78 -31.67 9.12
N GLY A 113 -7.15 -32.70 9.86
CA GLY A 113 -6.23 -33.71 10.40
C GLY A 113 -5.61 -34.57 9.30
#